data_AF-A0A1I5YQR0-F1
#
_entry.id   AF-A0A1I5YQR0-F1
#
_cell.length_a   1.000
_cell.length_b   1.000
_cell.length_c   1.000
_cell.angle_alpha   90.00
_cell.angle_beta   90.00
_cell.angle_gamma   90.00
#
_symmetry.space_group_name_H-M   'P 1'
#
loop_
_entity.id
_entity.type
_entity.pdbx_description
1 polymer ?
#
loop_
_entity_poly.entity_id
_entity_poly.type
_entity_poly.pdbx_seq_one_letter_code
_entity_poly.pdbx_strand_id
1 'polypeptide(L)' 'MSKPDYSQFDATLLDAIRVGKTSFAQLTNHKPLMALARPFCAGTDTPEWRIVDRRLQALRKAGKIKHASQLWTIVE' A
#
# COMPACT_ATOMS: atom_id res chain seq x y z
N MET A 1 11.12 -8.79 -17.94
CA MET A 1 9.93 -7.96 -17.69
C MET A 1 10.30 -6.89 -16.67
N SER A 2 10.24 -5.61 -17.04
CA SER A 2 10.47 -4.51 -16.10
C SER A 2 9.43 -4.56 -14.98
N LYS A 3 9.87 -4.45 -13.73
CA LYS A 3 8.95 -4.40 -12.59
C LYS A 3 8.09 -3.13 -12.71
N PRO A 4 6.79 -3.18 -12.41
CA PRO A 4 5.97 -1.98 -12.36
C PRO A 4 6.56 -0.99 -11.35
N ASP A 5 6.58 0.29 -11.70
CA ASP A 5 7.05 1.33 -10.78
C ASP A 5 5.95 1.65 -9.77
N TYR A 6 6.21 1.31 -8.50
CA TYR A 6 5.29 1.58 -7.39
C TYR A 6 5.77 2.75 -6.52
N SER A 7 6.75 3.54 -6.97
CA SER A 7 7.39 4.57 -6.13
C SER A 7 6.38 5.62 -5.62
N GLN A 8 5.50 6.10 -6.49
CA GLN A 8 4.45 7.05 -6.11
C GLN A 8 3.42 6.40 -5.16
N PHE A 9 3.01 5.17 -5.46
CA PHE A 9 2.07 4.43 -4.61
C PHE A 9 2.63 4.22 -3.20
N ASP A 10 3.88 3.77 -3.10
CA ASP A 10 4.56 3.55 -1.83
C ASP A 10 4.69 4.84 -1.03
N ALA A 11 5.03 5.96 -1.69
CA ALA A 11 5.11 7.25 -1.03
C ALA A 11 3.75 7.66 -0.43
N THR A 12 2.67 7.53 -1.21
CA THR A 12 1.31 7.81 -0.72
C THR A 12 0.88 6.84 0.39
N LEU A 13 1.27 5.57 0.32
CA LEU A 13 0.95 4.57 1.33
C LEU A 13 1.66 4.87 2.65
N LEU A 14 2.94 5.23 2.60
CA LEU A 14 3.71 5.63 3.77
C LEU A 14 3.15 6.94 4.37
N ASP A 15 2.81 7.92 3.54
CA ASP A 15 2.19 9.16 3.99
C ASP A 15 0.83 8.91 4.68
N ALA A 16 -0.01 8.04 4.11
CA ALA A 16 -1.26 7.64 4.72
C ALA A 16 -1.07 7.03 6.12
N ILE A 17 -0.05 6.18 6.29
CA ILE A 17 0.32 5.60 7.58
C ILE A 17 0.83 6.68 8.55
N ARG A 18 1.65 7.65 8.09
CA ARG A 18 2.11 8.78 8.92
C ARG A 18 0.96 9.63 9.45
N VAL A 19 -0.05 9.87 8.61
CA VAL A 19 -1.24 10.66 8.96
C VAL A 19 -2.23 9.85 9.82
N GLY A 20 -1.91 8.59 10.18
CA GLY A 20 -2.68 7.79 11.12
C GLY A 20 -3.67 6.80 10.49
N LYS A 21 -3.62 6.57 9.16
CA LYS A 21 -4.35 5.48 8.52
C LYS A 21 -3.55 4.19 8.67
N THR A 22 -3.78 3.50 9.76
CA THR A 22 -2.94 2.37 10.18
C THR A 22 -3.63 1.02 10.00
N SER A 23 -4.96 0.95 9.83
CA SER A 23 -5.63 -0.32 9.54
C SER A 23 -5.72 -0.60 8.03
N PHE A 24 -5.77 -1.88 7.67
CA PHE A 24 -5.95 -2.27 6.26
C PHE A 24 -7.24 -1.69 5.67
N ALA A 25 -8.35 -1.71 6.42
CA ALA A 25 -9.62 -1.16 6.00
C ALA A 25 -9.54 0.37 5.72
N GLN A 26 -8.81 1.12 6.54
CA GLN A 26 -8.60 2.55 6.31
C GLN A 26 -7.78 2.81 5.04
N LEU A 27 -6.79 1.96 4.77
CA LEU A 27 -5.93 2.07 3.58
C LEU A 27 -6.67 1.68 2.29
N THR A 28 -7.50 0.63 2.32
CA THR A 28 -8.31 0.23 1.15
C THR A 28 -9.46 1.21 0.87
N ASN A 29 -9.97 1.89 1.90
CA ASN A 29 -10.97 2.95 1.73
C ASN A 29 -10.36 4.31 1.32
N HIS A 30 -9.03 4.40 1.25
CA HIS A 30 -8.35 5.63 0.87
C HIS A 30 -8.37 5.81 -0.65
N LYS A 31 -9.28 6.68 -1.13
CA LYS A 31 -9.48 6.94 -2.57
C LYS A 31 -8.20 7.23 -3.38
N PRO A 32 -7.23 8.03 -2.89
CA PRO A 32 -5.98 8.25 -3.60
C PRO A 32 -5.18 6.96 -3.84
N LEU A 33 -5.10 6.06 -2.85
CA LEU A 33 -4.43 4.77 -3.02
C LEU A 33 -5.16 3.89 -4.03
N MET A 34 -6.48 3.86 -4.02
CA MET A 34 -7.25 3.10 -5.01
C MET A 34 -7.06 3.65 -6.43
N ALA A 35 -7.03 4.98 -6.59
CA ALA A 35 -6.76 5.61 -7.87
C ALA A 35 -5.36 5.27 -8.41
N LEU A 36 -4.34 5.23 -7.54
CA LEU A 36 -2.99 4.82 -7.89
C LEU A 36 -2.87 3.31 -8.11
N ALA A 37 -3.71 2.48 -7.48
CA ALA A 37 -3.76 1.04 -7.69
C ALA A 37 -4.34 0.65 -9.06
N ARG A 38 -5.33 1.40 -9.54
CA ARG A 38 -6.14 1.09 -10.74
C ARG A 38 -5.32 0.78 -12.00
N PRO A 39 -4.25 1.53 -12.35
CA PRO A 39 -3.41 1.21 -13.50
C PRO A 39 -2.69 -0.14 -13.39
N PHE A 40 -2.40 -0.61 -12.18
CA PHE A 40 -1.75 -1.91 -11.95
C PHE A 40 -2.73 -3.09 -11.99
N CYS A 41 -4.04 -2.80 -11.92
CA CYS A 41 -5.11 -3.79 -12.05
C CYS A 41 -5.58 -3.94 -13.50
N ALA A 42 -5.27 -2.97 -14.38
CA ALA A 42 -5.72 -2.98 -15.77
C ALA A 42 -5.28 -4.27 -16.51
N GLY A 43 -6.24 -4.97 -17.10
CA GLY A 43 -6.00 -6.23 -17.82
C GLY A 43 -5.83 -7.45 -16.90
N THR A 44 -6.17 -7.35 -15.61
CA THR A 44 -6.13 -8.46 -14.66
C THR A 44 -7.41 -8.52 -13.82
N ASP A 45 -7.79 -9.71 -13.33
CA ASP A 45 -8.86 -9.87 -12.33
C ASP A 45 -8.39 -9.52 -10.90
N THR A 46 -7.26 -8.81 -10.77
CA THR A 46 -6.72 -8.44 -9.46
C THR A 46 -7.43 -7.19 -8.96
N PRO A 47 -8.11 -7.25 -7.81
CA PRO A 47 -8.74 -6.06 -7.23
C PRO A 47 -7.70 -5.10 -6.64
N GLU A 48 -8.02 -3.81 -6.59
CA GLU A 48 -7.12 -2.73 -6.16
C GLU A 48 -6.60 -2.92 -4.72
N TRP A 49 -7.44 -3.43 -3.83
CA TRP A 49 -7.04 -3.74 -2.44
C TRP A 49 -5.89 -4.74 -2.38
N ARG A 50 -5.75 -5.62 -3.38
CA ARG A 50 -4.68 -6.61 -3.45
C ARG A 50 -3.36 -5.98 -3.85
N ILE A 51 -3.37 -4.84 -4.55
CA ILE A 51 -2.18 -4.01 -4.75
C ILE A 51 -1.74 -3.41 -3.42
N VAL A 52 -2.66 -2.86 -2.62
CA VAL A 52 -2.35 -2.36 -1.26
C VAL A 52 -1.70 -3.44 -0.41
N ASP A 53 -2.31 -4.63 -0.34
CA ASP A 53 -1.77 -5.76 0.44
C ASP A 53 -0.35 -6.16 -0.01
N ARG A 54 -0.14 -6.33 -1.33
CA ARG A 54 1.17 -6.66 -1.89
C ARG A 54 2.23 -5.60 -1.54
N ARG A 55 1.87 -4.32 -1.61
CA ARG A 55 2.80 -3.21 -1.30
C ARG A 55 3.08 -3.11 0.19
N LEU A 56 2.09 -3.32 1.06
CA LEU A 56 2.30 -3.41 2.51
C LEU A 56 3.30 -4.53 2.86
N GLN A 57 3.15 -5.71 2.26
CA GLN A 57 4.08 -6.81 2.46
C GLN A 57 5.48 -6.50 1.93
N ALA A 58 5.60 -5.85 0.77
CA ALA A 58 6.88 -5.43 0.20
C ALA A 58 7.60 -4.42 1.09
N LEU A 59 6.90 -3.37 1.56
CA LEU A 59 7.44 -2.36 2.46
C LEU A 59 7.82 -2.96 3.82
N ARG A 60 7.05 -3.91 4.33
CA ARG A 60 7.37 -4.66 5.55
C ARG A 60 8.65 -5.48 5.40
N LYS A 61 8.78 -6.21 4.29
CA LYS A 61 10.01 -6.98 3.99
C LYS A 61 11.22 -6.07 3.78
N ALA A 62 11.01 -4.87 3.28
CA ALA A 62 12.04 -3.84 3.16
C ALA A 62 12.36 -3.12 4.49
N GLY A 63 11.69 -3.47 5.58
CA GLY A 63 11.92 -2.87 6.90
C GLY A 63 11.40 -1.44 7.06
N LYS A 64 10.59 -0.93 6.13
CA LYS A 64 10.05 0.45 6.18
C LYS A 64 8.83 0.59 7.08
N ILE A 65 8.07 -0.50 7.24
CA ILE A 65 6.87 -0.55 8.08
C ILE A 65 6.83 -1.87 8.85
N LYS A 66 6.12 -1.87 9.97
CA LYS A 66 5.80 -3.08 10.72
C LYS A 66 4.30 -3.17 10.94
N HIS A 67 3.82 -4.40 11.05
CA HIS A 67 2.45 -4.69 11.43
C HIS A 67 2.46 -5.15 12.89
N ALA A 68 1.90 -4.34 13.79
CA ALA A 68 1.80 -4.62 15.22
C ALA A 68 0.36 -4.36 15.66
N SER A 69 -0.22 -5.27 16.45
CA SER A 69 -1.58 -5.12 17.00
C SER A 69 -2.65 -4.74 15.94
N GLN A 70 -2.62 -5.40 14.78
CA GLN A 70 -3.51 -5.14 13.62
C GLN A 70 -3.35 -3.77 12.94
N LEU A 71 -2.30 -3.01 13.31
CA LEU A 71 -2.02 -1.69 12.78
C LEU A 71 -0.65 -1.68 12.07
N TRP A 72 -0.60 -1.01 10.93
CA TRP A 72 0.60 -0.68 10.19
C TRP A 72 1.22 0.58 10.78
N THR A 73 2.52 0.52 11.06
CA THR A 73 3.30 1.64 11.60
C THR A 73 4.61 1.76 10.84
N ILE A 74 5.11 2.98 10.69
CA ILE A 74 6.43 3.22 10.09
C ILE A 74 7.52 2.75 11.06
N VAL A 75 8.56 2.15 10.50
CA VAL A 75 9.80 1.85 11.20
C VAL A 75 10.79 2.90 10.72
N GLU A 76 11.23 3.75 11.65
CA GLU A 76 12.33 4.70 11.44
C GLU A 76 13.67 4.01 11.64
#